data_AF-A0A520GYI7-F1
#
_entry.id   AF-A0A520GYI7-F1
#
_cell.length_a   1.000
_cell.length_b   1.000
_cell.length_c   1.000
_cell.angle_alpha   90.00
_cell.angle_beta   90.00
_cell.angle_gamma   90.00
#
_symmetry.space_group_name_H-M   'P 1'
#
loop_
_entity.id
_entity.type
_entity.pdbx_description
1 polymer ?
#
loop_
_entity_poly.entity_id
_entity_poly.type
_entity_poly.pdbx_seq_one_letter_code
_entity_poly.pdbx_strand_id
1 'polypeptide(L)'
;MSVAIAGALGLAGCAYPYPPPKLASVTTPAPAQPAAPIATTATAAPVTILVSIDGFRPDYLERGVTPSLNRLKAAGVSAAMRPSFPSVTFPNHWTLVTGLRPDRTGVVA
;
A
#
# COMPACT_ATOMS: atom_id res chain seq x y z
N MET A 1 32.85 -15.32 47.44
CA MET A 1 32.17 -14.00 47.48
C MET A 1 31.73 -13.68 46.07
N SER A 2 30.42 -13.79 45.82
CA SER A 2 29.78 -13.55 44.53
C SER A 2 29.83 -12.08 44.12
N VAL A 3 29.97 -11.78 42.83
CA VAL A 3 29.29 -10.63 42.20
C VAL A 3 28.84 -11.07 40.80
N ALA A 4 27.53 -11.02 40.59
CA ALA A 4 26.84 -11.39 39.36
C ALA A 4 26.78 -10.21 38.38
N ILE A 5 26.90 -10.51 37.10
CA ILE A 5 26.53 -9.63 35.98
C ILE A 5 25.10 -9.99 35.55
N ALA A 6 24.33 -8.95 35.21
CA ALA A 6 23.39 -8.87 34.09
C ALA A 6 22.08 -8.21 34.50
N GLY A 7 21.99 -6.91 34.23
CA GLY A 7 20.72 -6.20 34.19
C GLY A 7 19.97 -6.56 32.91
N ALA A 8 18.70 -6.95 33.06
CA ALA A 8 17.75 -7.04 31.96
C ALA A 8 16.80 -5.83 32.06
N LEU A 9 16.94 -4.89 31.11
CA LEU A 9 15.95 -3.83 30.89
C LEU A 9 14.67 -4.46 30.34
N GLY A 10 13.58 -4.33 31.09
CA GLY A 10 12.26 -4.82 30.71
C GLY A 10 11.64 -3.99 29.58
N LEU A 11 11.15 -4.66 28.55
CA LEU A 11 10.22 -4.11 27.57
C LEU A 11 8.86 -3.94 28.24
N ALA A 12 8.47 -2.70 28.52
CA ALA A 12 7.11 -2.36 28.94
C ALA A 12 6.17 -2.48 27.72
N GLY A 13 5.55 -3.63 27.55
CA GLY A 13 4.38 -3.78 26.69
C GLY A 13 3.16 -3.15 27.37
N CYS A 14 2.35 -2.41 26.62
CA CYS A 14 1.08 -1.86 27.09
C CYS A 14 0.13 -3.00 27.49
N ALA A 15 0.17 -3.40 28.76
CA ALA A 15 -0.75 -4.38 29.32
C ALA A 15 -2.13 -3.71 29.46
N TYR A 16 -3.13 -4.24 28.76
CA TYR A 16 -4.53 -3.91 29.06
C TYR A 16 -4.83 -4.33 30.51
N PRO A 17 -5.50 -3.49 31.32
CA PRO A 17 -5.73 -3.75 32.75
C PRO A 17 -6.71 -4.91 33.03
N TYR A 18 -7.23 -5.57 31.98
CA TYR A 18 -8.09 -6.75 32.11
C TYR A 18 -7.92 -7.68 30.89
N PRO A 19 -7.91 -9.02 31.06
CA PRO A 19 -7.89 -9.96 29.95
C PRO A 19 -9.17 -9.82 29.10
N PRO A 20 -9.09 -9.60 27.78
CA PRO A 20 -10.29 -9.54 26.96
C PRO A 20 -11.04 -10.88 27.03
N PRO A 21 -12.39 -10.87 27.09
CA PRO A 21 -13.17 -12.10 27.07
C PRO A 21 -12.84 -12.88 25.80
N LYS A 22 -12.56 -14.19 25.93
CA LYS A 22 -12.37 -15.07 24.78
C LYS A 22 -13.67 -15.09 23.97
N LEU A 23 -13.62 -14.63 22.73
CA LEU A 23 -14.71 -14.81 21.78
C LEU A 23 -14.95 -16.32 21.59
N ALA A 24 -16.21 -16.74 21.56
CA ALA A 24 -16.56 -18.12 21.27
C ALA A 24 -16.12 -18.47 19.84
N SER A 25 -15.66 -19.70 19.64
CA SER A 25 -15.42 -20.25 18.31
C SER A 25 -16.74 -20.32 17.54
N VAL A 26 -16.86 -19.53 16.47
CA VAL A 26 -18.01 -19.60 15.56
C VAL A 26 -17.87 -20.88 14.73
N THR A 27 -18.50 -21.96 15.18
CA THR A 27 -18.53 -23.27 14.49
C THR A 27 -19.73 -23.44 13.58
N THR A 28 -20.65 -22.47 13.53
CA THR A 28 -21.84 -22.54 12.69
C THR A 28 -21.51 -22.05 11.28
N PRO A 29 -21.80 -22.84 10.22
CA PRO A 29 -21.71 -22.35 8.85
C PRO A 29 -22.64 -21.15 8.68
N ALA A 30 -22.17 -20.11 7.98
CA ALA A 30 -23.03 -19.01 7.59
C ALA A 30 -24.25 -19.55 6.79
N PRO A 31 -25.46 -19.03 7.01
CA PRO A 31 -26.61 -19.42 6.21
C PRO A 31 -26.33 -19.17 4.73
N ALA A 32 -26.66 -20.15 3.88
CA ALA A 32 -26.49 -20.03 2.44
C ALA A 32 -27.37 -18.89 1.94
N GLN A 33 -26.77 -17.73 1.65
CA GLN A 33 -27.46 -16.67 0.92
C GLN A 33 -27.63 -17.12 -0.54
N PRO A 34 -28.83 -16.94 -1.13
CA PRO A 34 -29.00 -17.10 -2.55
C PRO A 34 -27.99 -16.23 -3.29
N ALA A 35 -27.25 -16.81 -4.23
CA ALA A 35 -26.36 -16.06 -5.09
C ALA A 35 -27.17 -14.95 -5.78
N ALA A 36 -26.75 -13.69 -5.62
CA ALA A 36 -27.32 -12.59 -6.36
C ALA A 36 -27.25 -12.91 -7.87
N PRO A 37 -28.28 -12.55 -8.67
CA PRO A 37 -28.25 -12.80 -10.10
C PRO A 37 -26.98 -12.19 -10.69
N ILE A 38 -26.22 -13.01 -11.42
CA ILE A 38 -25.03 -12.57 -12.14
C ILE A 38 -25.51 -11.52 -13.15
N ALA A 39 -25.17 -10.26 -12.89
CA ALA A 39 -25.52 -9.16 -13.78
C ALA A 39 -24.98 -9.48 -15.18
N THR A 40 -25.88 -9.51 -16.16
CA THR A 40 -25.55 -9.69 -17.58
C THR A 40 -24.50 -8.65 -17.94
N THR A 41 -23.35 -9.10 -18.45
CA THR A 41 -22.18 -8.27 -18.72
C THR A 41 -22.51 -7.22 -19.79
N ALA A 42 -22.97 -6.04 -19.37
CA ALA A 42 -22.88 -4.85 -20.21
C ALA A 42 -21.41 -4.68 -20.58
N THR A 43 -21.10 -4.42 -21.85
CA THR A 43 -19.75 -4.07 -22.30
C THR A 43 -19.37 -2.77 -21.61
N ALA A 44 -18.75 -2.90 -20.43
CA ALA A 44 -18.31 -1.76 -19.64
C ALA A 44 -17.22 -1.03 -20.43
N ALA A 45 -17.27 0.30 -20.39
CA ALA A 45 -16.16 1.11 -20.90
C ALA A 45 -14.84 0.64 -20.25
N PRO A 46 -13.70 0.73 -20.96
CA PRO A 46 -12.41 0.37 -20.39
C PRO A 46 -12.15 1.10 -19.07
N VAL A 47 -11.89 0.35 -18.01
CA VAL A 47 -11.61 0.91 -16.69
C VAL A 47 -10.14 1.32 -16.63
N THR A 48 -9.88 2.57 -16.22
CA THR A 48 -8.52 3.05 -15.99
C THR A 48 -8.14 2.88 -14.52
N ILE A 49 -7.04 2.20 -14.26
CA ILE A 49 -6.49 2.00 -12.91
C ILE A 49 -5.14 2.71 -12.83
N LEU A 50 -5.02 3.66 -11.89
CA LEU A 50 -3.75 4.30 -11.57
C LEU A 50 -3.06 3.54 -10.43
N VAL A 51 -1.92 2.92 -10.73
CA VAL A 51 -1.08 2.22 -9.74
C VAL A 51 0.15 3.09 -9.47
N SER A 52 0.23 3.66 -8.26
CA SER A 52 1.41 4.40 -7.80
C SER A 52 2.29 3.52 -6.91
N ILE A 53 3.60 3.51 -7.17
CA ILE A 53 4.60 2.80 -6.36
C ILE A 53 5.53 3.84 -5.75
N ASP A 54 5.40 4.09 -4.45
CA ASP A 54 6.18 5.12 -3.78
C ASP A 54 7.68 4.78 -3.73
N GLY A 55 8.53 5.80 -3.84
CA GLY A 55 9.99 5.65 -3.79
C GLY A 55 10.58 4.79 -4.93
N PHE A 56 9.82 4.48 -5.99
CA PHE A 56 10.30 3.65 -7.09
C PHE A 56 11.19 4.46 -8.05
N ARG A 57 12.50 4.36 -7.86
CA ARG A 57 13.48 5.05 -8.70
C ARG A 57 13.60 4.36 -10.07
N PRO A 58 13.80 5.09 -11.19
CA PRO A 58 13.82 4.48 -12.53
C PRO A 58 14.83 3.34 -12.74
N ASP A 59 15.99 3.38 -12.06
CA ASP A 59 17.00 2.32 -12.15
C ASP A 59 16.54 0.98 -11.55
N TYR A 60 15.45 0.96 -10.78
CA TYR A 60 14.95 -0.26 -10.14
C TYR A 60 14.39 -1.27 -11.17
N LEU A 61 13.96 -0.80 -12.36
CA LEU A 61 13.52 -1.68 -13.45
C LEU A 61 14.66 -2.53 -14.03
N GLU A 62 15.88 -1.99 -13.99
CA GLU A 62 17.05 -2.63 -14.60
C GLU A 62 17.72 -3.66 -13.67
N ARG A 63 17.23 -3.81 -12.44
CA ARG A 63 17.77 -4.75 -11.44
C ARG A 63 17.36 -6.20 -11.67
N GLY A 64 16.46 -6.48 -12.61
CA GLY A 64 16.01 -7.83 -12.93
C GLY A 64 15.05 -8.48 -11.91
N VAL A 65 14.59 -7.75 -10.90
CA VAL A 65 13.72 -8.28 -9.82
C VAL A 65 12.25 -7.89 -9.95
N THR A 66 11.85 -7.24 -11.04
CA THR A 66 10.49 -6.71 -11.27
C THR A 66 9.83 -7.31 -12.53
N PRO A 67 9.68 -8.66 -12.61
CA PRO A 67 9.22 -9.34 -13.85
C PRO A 67 7.86 -8.84 -14.34
N SER A 68 6.89 -8.58 -13.45
CA SER A 68 5.57 -8.07 -13.84
C SER A 68 5.63 -6.67 -14.45
N LEU A 69 6.41 -5.75 -13.86
CA LEU A 69 6.59 -4.40 -14.40
C LEU A 69 7.36 -4.42 -15.72
N ASN A 70 8.35 -5.31 -15.85
CA ASN A 70 9.09 -5.49 -17.10
C ASN A 70 8.21 -6.00 -18.24
N ARG A 71 7.26 -6.91 -17.96
CA ARG A 71 6.24 -7.30 -18.96
C ARG A 71 5.35 -6.13 -19.36
N LEU A 72 4.92 -5.29 -18.41
CA LEU A 72 4.12 -4.10 -18.70
C LEU A 72 4.89 -3.09 -19.55
N LYS A 73 6.18 -2.86 -19.25
CA LYS A 73 7.09 -2.02 -20.05
C LYS A 73 7.22 -2.55 -21.48
N ALA A 74 7.40 -3.87 -21.65
CA ALA A 74 7.61 -4.50 -22.96
C ALA A 74 6.33 -4.54 -23.82
N ALA A 75 5.16 -4.74 -23.22
CA ALA A 75 3.88 -4.81 -23.93
C ALA A 75 3.18 -3.44 -24.08
N GLY A 76 3.64 -2.42 -23.35
CA GLY A 76 3.00 -1.11 -23.27
C GLY A 76 3.94 0.04 -23.66
N VAL A 77 3.69 1.20 -23.06
CA VAL A 77 4.48 2.43 -23.28
C VAL A 77 5.25 2.77 -22.02
N SER A 78 6.50 3.21 -22.18
CA SER A 78 7.38 3.61 -21.08
C SER A 78 8.03 4.96 -21.38
N ALA A 79 8.15 5.81 -20.36
CA ALA A 79 8.79 7.12 -20.44
C ALA A 79 9.41 7.49 -19.09
N ALA A 80 10.39 8.39 -19.11
CA ALA A 80 10.93 8.98 -17.89
C ALA A 80 9.93 10.00 -17.31
N MET A 81 9.71 9.96 -16.00
CA MET A 81 8.88 10.92 -15.27
C MET A 81 9.75 11.77 -14.35
N ARG A 82 9.63 13.10 -14.46
CA ARG A 82 10.31 14.03 -13.55
C ARG A 82 9.35 14.42 -12.42
N PRO A 83 9.70 14.17 -11.14
CA PRO A 83 8.84 14.55 -10.02
C PRO A 83 8.79 16.07 -9.86
N SER A 84 7.75 16.56 -9.17
CA SER A 84 7.70 17.93 -8.70
C SER A 84 8.66 18.12 -7.51
N PHE A 85 9.16 19.34 -7.33
CA PHE A 85 9.91 19.73 -6.14
C PHE A 85 8.94 20.23 -5.05
N PRO A 86 9.12 19.83 -3.77
CA PRO A 86 10.09 18.85 -3.27
C PRO A 86 9.73 17.41 -3.68
N SER A 87 10.74 16.55 -3.87
CA SER A 87 10.57 15.15 -4.27
C SER A 87 10.17 14.23 -3.09
N VAL A 88 9.08 14.58 -2.41
CA VAL A 88 8.52 13.85 -1.27
C VAL A 88 7.17 13.22 -1.63
N THR A 89 6.80 12.16 -0.89
CA THR A 89 5.66 11.28 -1.19
C THR A 89 4.35 12.04 -1.38
N PHE A 90 3.87 12.73 -0.35
CA PHE A 90 2.51 13.26 -0.33
C PHE A 90 2.29 14.38 -1.37
N PRO A 91 3.15 15.43 -1.46
CA PRO A 91 3.09 16.39 -2.55
C PRO A 91 3.08 15.78 -3.94
N ASN A 92 3.96 14.80 -4.24
CA ASN A 92 4.02 14.22 -5.59
C ASN A 92 2.80 13.37 -5.93
N HIS A 93 2.31 12.54 -5.00
CA HIS A 93 1.08 11.76 -5.24
C HIS A 93 -0.11 12.67 -5.48
N TRP A 94 -0.21 13.78 -4.74
CA TRP A 94 -1.27 14.77 -4.94
C TRP A 94 -1.16 15.48 -6.30
N THR A 95 0.06 15.74 -6.78
CA THR A 95 0.26 16.32 -8.13
C THR A 95 -0.19 15.39 -9.25
N LEU A 96 -0.06 14.06 -9.09
CA LEU A 96 -0.48 13.09 -10.09
C LEU A 96 -2.01 13.05 -10.26
N VAL A 97 -2.75 13.21 -9.16
CA VAL A 97 -4.21 13.16 -9.19
C VAL A 97 -4.85 14.51 -9.55
N THR A 98 -4.19 15.63 -9.22
CA THR A 98 -4.70 16.98 -9.50
C THR A 98 -4.20 17.60 -10.80
N GLY A 99 -3.05 17.13 -11.30
CA GLY A 99 -2.34 17.78 -12.42
C GLY A 99 -1.68 19.12 -12.07
N LEU A 100 -1.69 19.52 -10.79
CA LEU A 100 -1.12 20.78 -10.32
C LEU A 100 0.18 20.54 -9.57
N ARG A 101 1.11 21.50 -9.65
CA ARG A 101 2.37 21.49 -8.90
C ARG A 101 2.15 21.85 -7.42
N PRO A 102 3.07 21.49 -6.50
CA PRO A 102 2.91 21.71 -5.05
C PRO A 102 2.59 23.15 -4.65
N ASP A 103 3.18 24.13 -5.36
CA ASP A 103 2.94 25.57 -5.18
C ASP A 103 1.48 25.98 -5.45
N ARG A 104 0.77 25.22 -6.29
CA ARG A 104 -0.64 25.45 -6.66
C ARG A 104 -1.62 24.56 -5.92
N THR A 105 -1.19 23.40 -5.46
CA THR A 105 -2.04 22.48 -4.68
C THR A 105 -2.16 22.89 -3.22
N GLY A 106 -1.21 23.67 -2.69
CA GLY A 106 -1.10 23.97 -1.26
C GLY A 106 -0.50 22.84 -0.42
N VAL A 107 -0.23 21.68 -1.04
CA VAL A 107 0.40 20.51 -0.41
C VAL A 107 1.89 20.55 -0.73
N VAL A 108 2.68 21.09 0.19
CA VAL A 108 4.11 21.39 -0.03
C VAL A 108 5.07 20.52 0.78
N ALA A 109 4.57 19.77 1.77
CA ALA A 109 5.33 18.86 2.64
C ALA A 109 4.52 17.59 2.94
#